data_AF-A0AAW9EAK2-F1
#
_entry.id   AF-A0AAW9EAK2-F1
#
_cell.length_a   1.000
_cell.length_b   1.000
_cell.length_c   1.000
_cell.angle_alpha   90.00
_cell.angle_beta   90.00
_cell.angle_gamma   90.00
#
_symmetry.space_group_name_H-M   'P 1'
#
loop_
_entity.id
_entity.type
_entity.pdbx_description
1 polymer ?
#
loop_
_entity_poly.entity_id
_entity_poly.type
_entity_poly.pdbx_seq_one_letter_code
_entity_poly.pdbx_strand_id
1 'polypeptide(L)'
;GYALWLVDNAQLSKPRLLTTEASSYADGAIVFLHKERGMADCVTGETRVWDGKTFTPSLKYSTGMCREITPGGTWMLPTFVSQVIP
;
A
#
# COMPACT_ATOMS: atom_id res chain seq x y z
N GLY A 1 1.47 -11.06 3.28
CA GLY A 1 1.00 -9.75 3.77
C GLY A 1 1.21 -9.68 5.26
N TYR A 2 1.17 -8.47 5.81
CA TYR A 2 1.26 -8.15 7.23
C TYR A 2 -0.09 -7.65 7.72
N ALA A 3 -0.43 -8.02 8.95
CA ALA A 3 -1.49 -7.36 9.69
C ALA A 3 -0.91 -6.22 10.51
N LEU A 4 -1.53 -5.05 10.41
CA LEU A 4 -1.12 -3.83 11.10
C LEU A 4 -2.25 -3.38 12.01
N TRP A 5 -1.89 -3.07 13.25
CA TRP A 5 -2.78 -2.46 14.23
C TRP A 5 -2.27 -1.09 14.60
N LEU A 6 -3.19 -0.15 14.79
CA LEU A 6 -2.94 1.15 15.39
C LEU A 6 -3.14 1.03 16.89
N VAL A 7 -2.14 1.45 17.64
CA VAL A 7 -2.18 1.58 19.10
C VAL A 7 -1.85 3.02 19.48
N ASP A 8 -2.42 3.50 20.57
CA ASP A 8 -1.98 4.77 21.13
C ASP A 8 -0.60 4.62 21.79
N ASN A 9 0.12 5.73 21.94
CA ASN A 9 1.46 5.73 22.50
C ASN A 9 1.50 5.23 23.96
N ALA A 10 0.43 5.44 24.73
CA ALA A 10 0.34 4.96 26.11
C ALA A 10 -0.11 3.49 26.19
N GLN A 11 -0.50 2.89 25.06
CA GLN A 11 -1.01 1.52 24.92
C GLN A 11 -2.21 1.21 25.83
N LEU A 12 -3.00 2.24 26.15
CA LEU A 12 -4.14 2.13 27.08
C LEU A 12 -5.44 1.79 26.33
N SER A 13 -5.52 2.09 25.04
CA SER A 13 -6.68 1.83 24.21
C SER A 13 -6.57 0.48 23.49
N LYS A 14 -7.73 -0.11 23.18
CA LYS A 14 -7.79 -1.36 22.42
C LYS A 14 -7.14 -1.16 21.04
N PRO A 15 -6.17 -1.99 20.64
CA PRO A 15 -5.56 -1.91 19.31
C PRO A 15 -6.62 -1.97 18.20
N ARG A 16 -6.56 -1.03 17.26
CA ARG A 16 -7.47 -0.96 16.11
C ARG A 16 -6.82 -1.61 14.91
N LEU A 17 -7.44 -2.65 14.35
CA LEU A 17 -6.97 -3.25 13.10
C LEU A 17 -7.04 -2.22 11.96
N LEU A 18 -5.92 -1.99 11.29
CA LEU A 18 -5.84 -1.12 10.12
C LEU A 18 -6.01 -1.91 8.82
N THR A 19 -5.29 -3.02 8.70
CA THR A 19 -5.33 -3.89 7.53
C THR A 19 -4.67 -5.23 7.84
N THR A 20 -5.01 -6.26 7.07
CA THR A 20 -4.36 -7.57 7.05
C THR A 20 -3.56 -7.83 5.76
N GLU A 21 -3.55 -6.85 4.85
CA GLU A 21 -3.06 -7.01 3.47
C GLU A 21 -1.82 -6.16 3.18
N ALA A 22 -1.23 -5.51 4.19
CA ALA A 22 -0.05 -4.68 3.98
C ALA A 22 1.10 -5.52 3.42
N SER A 23 1.85 -4.95 2.49
CA SER A 23 3.10 -5.51 1.98
C SER A 23 4.30 -4.98 2.75
N SER A 24 4.25 -3.73 3.20
CA SER A 24 5.23 -3.17 4.13
C SER A 24 4.67 -1.96 4.89
N TYR A 25 5.38 -1.57 5.93
CA TYR A 25 5.19 -0.31 6.64
C TYR A 25 6.56 0.30 6.96
N ALA A 26 6.73 1.58 6.68
CA ALA A 26 7.90 2.37 7.08
C ALA A 26 7.52 3.85 7.16
N ASP A 27 8.02 4.56 8.18
CA ASP A 27 7.93 6.02 8.31
C ASP A 27 6.54 6.62 8.05
N GLY A 28 5.50 6.00 8.60
CA GLY A 28 4.11 6.48 8.44
C GLY A 28 3.48 6.16 7.09
N ALA A 29 4.11 5.33 6.24
CA ALA A 29 3.57 4.86 4.98
C ALA A 29 3.32 3.34 5.00
N ILE A 30 2.10 2.94 4.65
CA ILE A 30 1.74 1.54 4.40
C ILE A 30 1.70 1.32 2.89
N VAL A 31 2.44 0.31 2.43
CA VAL A 31 2.44 -0.09 1.02
C VAL A 31 1.67 -1.39 0.86
N PHE A 32 0.83 -1.44 -0.17
CA PHE A 32 0.09 -2.60 -0.62
C PHE A 32 0.56 -2.96 -2.02
N LEU A 33 0.97 -4.20 -2.24
CA LEU A 33 1.36 -4.74 -3.53
C LEU A 33 0.58 -6.03 -3.76
N HIS A 34 -0.28 -6.00 -4.78
CA HIS A 34 -1.07 -7.16 -5.17
C HIS A 34 -0.59 -7.65 -6.52
N LYS A 35 -0.14 -8.91 -6.55
CA LYS A 35 0.15 -9.64 -7.78
C LYS A 35 -1.13 -10.29 -8.28
N GLU A 36 -1.27 -10.39 -9.58
CA GLU A 36 -2.39 -11.11 -10.19
C GLU A 36 -2.10 -12.64 -10.25
N ARG A 37 -2.46 -13.31 -11.34
CA ARG A 37 -2.62 -14.77 -11.49
C ARG A 37 -1.32 -15.61 -11.55
N GLY A 38 -0.14 -15.15 -11.09
CA GLY A 38 1.10 -15.95 -11.26
C GLY A 38 2.48 -15.26 -11.16
N MET A 39 3.50 -15.99 -11.62
CA MET A 39 4.89 -15.52 -11.76
C MET A 39 5.03 -14.61 -12.98
N ALA A 40 5.72 -13.49 -12.84
CA ALA A 40 5.82 -12.41 -13.83
C ALA A 40 4.51 -11.64 -14.11
N ASP A 41 3.48 -11.89 -13.30
CA ASP A 41 2.20 -11.21 -13.42
C ASP A 41 2.25 -9.71 -13.12
N CYS A 42 1.25 -9.03 -13.65
CA CYS A 42 1.02 -7.63 -13.36
C CYS A 42 0.78 -7.39 -11.89
N VAL A 43 1.20 -6.20 -11.47
CA VAL A 43 1.01 -5.75 -10.11
C VAL A 43 0.16 -4.49 -10.08
N THR A 44 -0.65 -4.42 -9.04
CA THR A 44 -1.26 -3.17 -8.59
C THR A 44 -0.63 -2.78 -7.27
N GLY A 45 -0.47 -1.48 -7.06
CA GLY A 45 0.06 -0.95 -5.83
C GLY A 45 -0.79 0.18 -5.27
N GLU A 46 -0.86 0.24 -3.96
CA GLU A 46 -1.45 1.35 -3.22
C GLU A 46 -0.48 1.77 -2.11
N THR A 47 -0.36 3.06 -1.86
CA THR A 47 0.31 3.61 -0.68
C THR A 47 -0.66 4.46 0.10
N ARG A 48 -0.69 4.26 1.41
CA ARG A 48 -1.45 5.10 2.35
C ARG A 48 -0.48 5.71 3.35
N VAL A 49 -0.58 7.01 3.56
CA VAL A 49 0.29 7.78 4.45
C VAL A 49 -0.50 8.30 5.64
N TRP A 50 0.13 8.32 6.81
CA TRP A 50 -0.44 8.87 8.03
C TRP A 50 -0.61 10.39 7.94
N ASP A 51 -1.83 10.87 8.18
CA ASP A 51 -2.19 12.29 8.14
C ASP A 51 -2.34 12.92 9.55
N GLY A 52 -1.75 12.28 10.56
CA GLY A 52 -1.92 12.68 11.96
C GLY A 52 -3.10 11.98 12.67
N LYS A 53 -4.06 11.43 11.91
CA LYS A 53 -5.26 10.78 12.47
C LYS A 53 -5.58 9.42 11.85
N THR A 54 -5.34 9.25 10.57
CA THR A 54 -5.62 8.03 9.82
C THR A 54 -4.62 7.84 8.67
N PHE A 55 -4.61 6.63 8.10
CA PHE A 55 -3.87 6.34 6.88
C PHE A 55 -4.73 6.68 5.67
N THR A 56 -4.35 7.73 4.96
CA THR A 56 -5.05 8.27 3.79
C THR A 56 -4.32 7.88 2.50
N PRO A 57 -5.02 7.49 1.42
CA PRO A 57 -4.38 7.14 0.15
C PRO A 57 -3.52 8.30 -0.37
N SER A 58 -2.27 8.01 -0.72
CA SER A 58 -1.33 8.94 -1.37
C SER A 58 -1.03 8.52 -2.81
N LEU A 59 -1.08 7.23 -3.11
CA LEU A 59 -0.78 6.68 -4.42
C LEU A 59 -1.63 5.45 -4.70
N LYS A 60 -2.16 5.33 -5.92
CA LYS A 60 -2.62 4.07 -6.50
C LYS A 60 -2.08 3.94 -7.90
N TYR A 61 -1.62 2.74 -8.27
CA TYR A 61 -1.10 2.48 -9.60
C TYR A 61 -1.33 1.03 -10.03
N SER A 62 -1.20 0.80 -11.33
CA SER A 62 -1.02 -0.53 -11.90
C SER A 62 0.18 -0.53 -12.84
N THR A 63 0.62 -1.71 -13.26
CA THR A 63 1.64 -1.85 -14.29
C THR A 63 1.07 -2.04 -15.70
N GLY A 64 -0.24 -1.83 -15.85
CA GLY A 64 -0.96 -2.00 -17.11
C GLY A 64 -0.88 -3.44 -17.64
N MET A 65 -0.81 -3.60 -18.96
CA MET A 65 -0.62 -4.90 -19.59
C MET A 65 0.87 -5.28 -19.60
N CYS A 66 1.26 -6.27 -18.81
CA CYS A 66 2.67 -6.65 -18.66
C CYS A 66 3.23 -7.41 -19.86
N ARG A 67 2.37 -8.19 -20.54
CA ARG A 67 2.70 -8.98 -21.73
C ARG A 67 3.99 -9.82 -21.57
N GLU A 68 4.33 -10.17 -20.34
CA GLU A 68 5.54 -10.89 -19.94
C GLU A 68 6.85 -10.25 -20.43
N ILE A 69 6.84 -8.95 -20.75
CA ILE A 69 8.04 -8.22 -21.20
C ILE A 69 9.02 -8.05 -20.03
N THR A 70 8.49 -7.73 -18.85
CA THR A 70 9.25 -7.56 -17.60
C THR A 70 8.45 -8.18 -16.44
N PRO A 71 9.06 -8.99 -15.56
CA PRO A 71 8.38 -9.51 -14.39
C PRO A 71 7.83 -8.39 -13.51
N GLY A 72 6.54 -8.46 -13.17
CA GLY A 72 5.87 -7.39 -12.41
C GLY A 72 5.40 -6.22 -13.28
N GLY A 73 5.69 -6.23 -14.59
CA GLY A 73 5.34 -5.16 -15.52
C GLY A 73 6.41 -4.08 -15.66
N THR A 74 6.48 -3.48 -16.85
CA THR A 74 7.52 -2.52 -17.23
C THR A 74 7.28 -1.12 -16.67
N TRP A 75 6.01 -0.75 -16.49
CA TRP A 75 5.61 0.63 -16.19
C TRP A 75 4.98 0.74 -14.82
N MET A 76 5.08 1.92 -14.21
CA MET A 76 4.20 2.34 -13.12
C MET A 76 3.21 3.35 -13.70
N LEU A 77 1.93 3.00 -13.73
CA LEU A 77 0.87 3.85 -14.27
C LEU A 77 -0.05 4.30 -13.12
N PRO A 78 0.18 5.50 -12.55
CA PRO A 78 -0.65 6.01 -11.47
C PRO A 78 -2.08 6.29 -11.95
N THR A 79 -3.04 5.88 -11.16
CA THR A 79 -4.46 6.21 -11.32
C THR A 79 -4.92 7.23 -10.29
N PHE A 80 -4.16 7.39 -9.20
CA PHE A 80 -4.40 8.37 -8.16
C PHE A 80 -3.07 8.80 -7.53
N VAL A 81 -2.89 10.10 -7.35
CA VAL A 81 -1.76 10.69 -6.62
C VAL A 81 -2.29 11.83 -5.78
N SER A 82 -1.88 11.88 -4.51
CA SER A 82 -2.13 13.02 -3.63
C SER A 82 -0.93 13.26 -2.72
N GLN A 83 -0.78 14.51 -2.29
CA GLN A 83 0.15 14.86 -1.24
C GLN A 83 -0.59 14.84 0.10
N VAL A 84 -0.18 13.96 1.00
CA VAL A 84 -0.71 13.90 2.36
C VAL A 84 0.16 14.80 3.25
N ILE A 85 -0.48 15.72 3.97
CA ILE A 85 0.18 16.64 4.90
C ILE A 85 -0.15 16.15 6.32
N PRO A 86 0.87 15.75 7.11
CA PRO A 86 0.69 15.32 8.50
C PRO A 86 0.27 16.43 9.48
#